data_AF-A0A285U1J7-F1
#
_entry.id   AF-A0A285U1J7-F1
#
_cell.length_a   1.000
_cell.length_b   1.000
_cell.length_c   1.000
_cell.angle_alpha   90.00
_cell.angle_beta   90.00
_cell.angle_gamma   90.00
#
_symmetry.space_group_name_H-M   'P 1'
#
loop_
_entity.id
_entity.type
_entity.pdbx_description
1 polymer ?
#
loop_
_entity_poly.entity_id
_entity_poly.type
_entity_poly.pdbx_seq_one_letter_code
_entity_poly.pdbx_strand_id
1 'polypeptide(L)' 'MQQLIEVSAAVVGGRVPLGLITVRQALNLPEIADFRFRRTSGEDGKTTVITRQDLQKLAQQ' A
#
# COMPACT_ATOMS: atom_id res chain seq x y z
N MET A 1 2.28 4.78 15.60
CA MET A 1 1.49 5.76 14.79
C MET A 1 0.81 5.00 13.65
N GLN A 2 -0.44 5.30 13.30
CA GLN A 2 -1.10 4.61 12.17
C GLN A 2 -0.62 5.23 10.85
N GLN A 3 0.19 4.50 10.07
CA GLN A 3 0.56 4.89 8.71
C GLN A 3 -0.54 4.49 7.72
N LEU A 4 -0.93 5.44 6.86
CA LEU A 4 -1.84 5.22 5.75
C LEU A 4 -1.07 4.84 4.48
N ILE A 5 -1.61 3.89 3.74
CA ILE A 5 -1.09 3.29 2.52
C ILE A 5 -2.17 3.36 1.46
N GLU A 6 -1.81 3.80 0.25
CA GLU A 6 -2.70 3.70 -0.90
C GLU A 6 -2.69 2.27 -1.43
N VAL A 7 -3.89 1.71 -1.61
CA VAL A 7 -4.10 0.45 -2.31
C VAL A 7 -4.68 0.72 -3.70
N SER A 8 -4.19 -0.01 -4.69
CA SER A 8 -4.70 0.04 -6.07
C SER A 8 -4.77 -1.34 -6.68
N ALA A 9 -5.74 -1.56 -7.57
CA ALA A 9 -5.81 -2.76 -8.40
C ALA A 9 -5.07 -2.53 -9.72
N ALA A 10 -4.34 -3.54 -10.19
CA ALA A 10 -3.83 -3.59 -11.56
C ALA A 10 -4.97 -3.90 -12.53
N VAL A 11 -5.05 -3.15 -13.63
CA VAL A 11 -6.03 -3.37 -14.70
C VAL A 11 -5.35 -3.27 -16.06
N VAL A 12 -5.98 -3.78 -17.12
CA VAL A 12 -5.49 -3.61 -18.49
C VAL A 12 -5.37 -2.11 -18.79
N GLY A 13 -4.15 -1.66 -19.11
CA GLY A 13 -3.88 -0.25 -19.41
C GLY A 13 -3.57 0.64 -18.20
N GLY A 14 -3.50 0.11 -16.96
CA GLY A 14 -3.06 0.94 -15.84
C GLY A 14 -3.36 0.39 -14.45
N ARG A 15 -3.83 1.28 -13.58
CA ARG A 15 -4.19 0.97 -12.18
C ARG A 15 -5.43 1.75 -11.77
N VAL A 16 -6.24 1.17 -10.90
CA VAL A 16 -7.39 1.83 -10.29
C VAL A 16 -7.10 2.03 -8.80
N PRO A 17 -7.05 3.27 -8.29
CA PRO A 17 -6.97 3.51 -6.85
C PRO A 17 -8.22 2.99 -6.16
N LEU A 18 -8.05 2.19 -5.11
CA LEU A 18 -9.15 1.63 -4.33
C LEU A 18 -9.36 2.40 -3.01
N GLY A 19 -8.34 3.11 -2.55
CA GLY A 19 -8.43 3.99 -1.39
C GLY A 19 -7.17 4.00 -0.52
N LEU A 20 -7.28 4.69 0.61
CA LEU A 20 -6.25 4.70 1.66
C LEU A 20 -6.66 3.76 2.77
N ILE A 21 -5.75 2.87 3.18
CA ILE A 21 -5.94 1.91 4.25
C ILE A 21 -4.73 1.94 5.18
N THR A 22 -4.90 1.48 6.41
CA THR A 22 -3.78 1.32 7.34
C THR A 22 -2.88 0.15 6.92
N VAL A 23 -1.62 0.16 7.37
CA VAL A 23 -0.69 -0.98 7.20
C VAL A 23 -1.30 -2.31 7.67
N ARG A 24 -2.01 -2.31 8.81
CA ARG A 24 -2.67 -3.52 9.34
C ARG A 24 -3.80 -4.01 8.44
N GLN A 25 -4.62 -3.10 7.91
CA GLN A 25 -5.66 -3.46 6.94
C GLN A 25 -5.05 -4.02 5.66
N ALA A 26 -3.95 -3.45 5.16
CA ALA A 26 -3.25 -3.94 3.98
C ALA A 26 -2.70 -5.37 4.17
N LEU A 27 -2.19 -5.69 5.36
CA LEU A 27 -1.74 -7.04 5.73
C LEU A 27 -2.89 -8.05 5.88
N ASN A 28 -4.10 -7.58 6.14
CA ASN A 28 -5.29 -8.43 6.21
C ASN A 28 -5.95 -8.65 4.84
N LEU A 29 -5.56 -7.90 3.80
CA LEU A 29 -6.07 -8.13 2.45
C LEU A 29 -5.56 -9.47 1.91
N PRO A 30 -6.39 -10.25 1.20
CA PRO A 30 -5.95 -11.49 0.58
C PRO A 30 -4.80 -11.23 -0.41
N GLU A 31 -3.88 -12.18 -0.55
CA GLU A 31 -2.79 -12.15 -1.52
C GLU A 31 -3.31 -12.43 -2.94
N ILE A 32 -4.09 -11.47 -3.46
CA ILE A 32 -4.54 -11.48 -4.84
C ILE A 32 -3.47 -10.77 -5.67
N ALA A 33 -3.09 -11.35 -6.82
CA ALA A 33 -2.02 -10.86 -7.68
C ALA A 33 -2.21 -9.40 -8.15
N ASP A 34 -3.43 -8.88 -8.07
CA ASP A 34 -3.80 -7.58 -8.62
C ASP A 34 -3.61 -6.41 -7.65
N PHE A 35 -3.40 -6.64 -6.35
CA PHE A 35 -3.22 -5.54 -5.40
C PHE A 35 -1.80 -4.99 -5.41
N ARG A 36 -1.71 -3.65 -5.47
CA ARG A 36 -0.46 -2.89 -5.37
C ARG A 36 -0.58 -1.87 -4.24
N PHE A 37 0.48 -1.79 -3.44
CA PHE A 37 0.56 -0.88 -2.29
C PHE A 37 1.54 0.24 -2.55
N ARG A 38 1.16 1.44 -2.15
CA ARG A 38 1.99 2.65 -2.27
C ARG A 38 1.97 3.42 -0.97
N ARG A 39 3.13 3.93 -0.58
CA ARG A 39 3.27 4.79 0.58
C ARG A 39 3.75 6.15 0.15
N THR A 40 3.11 7.18 0.66
CA THR A 40 3.62 8.54 0.61
C THR A 40 4.44 8.78 1.87
N SER A 41 5.72 9.15 1.72
CA SER A 41 6.64 9.39 2.83
C SER A 41 7.29 10.77 2.69
N GLY A 42 7.39 11.50 3.79
CA GLY A 42 8.11 12.79 3.89
C GLY A 42 7.27 14.03 3.56
N GLU A 43 7.84 15.21 3.85
CA GLU A 43 7.28 16.54 3.53
C GLU A 43 7.20 16.78 2.01
N ASP A 44 8.00 16.05 1.25
CA ASP A 44 8.19 16.11 -0.19
C ASP A 44 7.20 15.23 -0.97
N GLY A 45 6.26 14.56 -0.29
CA GLY A 45 5.09 13.92 -0.91
C GLY A 45 5.41 12.75 -1.84
N LYS A 46 6.62 12.18 -1.74
CA LYS A 46 7.07 11.14 -2.66
C LYS A 46 6.31 9.84 -2.44
N THR A 47 5.62 9.39 -3.49
CA THR A 47 4.90 8.11 -3.50
C THR A 47 5.82 6.99 -3.96
N THR A 48 6.02 5.97 -3.12
CA THR A 48 6.85 4.81 -3.43
C THR A 48 6.01 3.55 -3.41
N VAL A 49 6.19 2.67 -4.41
CA VAL A 49 5.58 1.34 -4.42
C VAL A 49 6.27 0.49 -3.34
N ILE A 50 5.48 -0.19 -2.52
CA ILE A 50 5.97 -1.03 -1.43
C ILE A 50 5.40 -2.44 -1.54
N THR A 51 6.17 -3.40 -1.06
CA THR A 51 5.79 -4.82 -1.06
C THR A 51 5.06 -5.21 0.22
N ARG A 52 4.49 -6.42 0.24
CA ARG A 52 3.90 -7.00 1.45
C ARG A 52 4.94 -7.21 2.56
N GLN A 53 6.19 -7.54 2.19
CA GLN A 53 7.29 -7.64 3.14
C GLN A 53 7.62 -6.27 3.76
N ASP A 54 7.55 -5.19 2.99
CA ASP A 54 7.72 -3.84 3.52
C ASP A 54 6.59 -3.48 4.49
N LEU A 55 5.34 -3.83 4.16
CA LEU A 55 4.20 -3.66 5.08
C LEU A 55 4.41 -4.40 6.41
N GLN A 56 4.95 -5.62 6.38
CA GLN A 56 5.27 -6.37 7.60
C GLN A 56 6.31 -5.64 8.47
N LYS A 57 7.37 -5.10 7.85
CA LYS A 57 8.37 -4.31 8.57
C LYS A 57 7.76 -3.06 9.19
N LEU A 58 6.86 -2.38 8.46
CA LEU A 58 6.17 -1.18 8.95
C LEU A 58 5.19 -1.45 10.08
N ALA A 59 4.60 -2.65 10.13
CA ALA A 59 3.70 -3.03 11.22
C ALA A 59 4.42 -3.33 12.55
N GLN A 60 5.75 -3.56 12.50
CA GLN A 60 6.59 -3.87 13.66
C GLN A 60 7.30 -2.64 14.26
N GLN A 61 7.21 -1.49 13.59
CA GLN A 61 7.71 -0.19 14.05
C GLN A 61 6.68 0.52 14.94
#